data_AF-A0A6J3BG15-F1
#
_entry.id   AF-A0A6J3BG15-F1
#
_cell.length_a   1.000
_cell.length_b   1.000
_cell.length_c   1.000
_cell.angle_alpha   90.00
_cell.angle_beta   90.00
_cell.angle_gamma   90.00
#
_symmetry.space_group_name_H-M   'P 1'
#
loop_
_entity.id
_entity.type
_entity.pdbx_description
1 polymer ?
#
loop_
_entity_poly.entity_id
_entity_poly.type
_entity_poly.pdbx_seq_one_letter_code
_entity_poly.pdbx_strand_id
1 'polypeptide(L)'
;MTPELSVHPGEGQLGLPPQGLLSPQGPQASGTCLLSSGVGSAPHVHMRGPEDGGIRVLCSSGGWFPKPRVQWSGMAGMKLPSLSESQTQDGDGLFHVEASLVVTDSSAGNVTCSIQNTLSGQERVSAVFLPEAFFPRTSPWKAALAGTLPVLGLLLIGISYAGWREHKAKEREVMERKKESHEKDKMRGEKEQVLEVKENLKADLEYVFLSNNSED
;
A
#
# COMPACT_ATOMS: atom_id res chain seq x y z
N MET A 1 93.11 -35.88 20.01
CA MET A 1 93.50 -35.71 21.42
C MET A 1 93.05 -34.33 21.89
N THR A 2 92.69 -34.26 23.17
CA THR A 2 92.57 -33.05 24.02
C THR A 2 93.95 -32.38 24.23
N PRO A 3 94.10 -31.29 25.01
CA PRO A 3 93.11 -30.49 25.75
C PRO A 3 93.06 -29.05 25.14
N GLU A 4 92.87 -27.91 25.81
CA GLU A 4 92.75 -27.54 27.24
C GLU A 4 91.92 -26.24 27.42
N LEU A 5 91.97 -25.70 28.62
CA LEU A 5 91.33 -24.48 29.13
C LEU A 5 92.46 -23.56 29.65
N SER A 6 92.34 -22.23 29.57
CA SER A 6 93.06 -21.34 30.49
C SER A 6 92.45 -19.95 30.56
N VAL A 7 92.37 -19.45 31.79
CA VAL A 7 91.86 -18.13 32.19
C VAL A 7 93.05 -17.22 32.48
N HIS A 8 92.95 -15.92 32.18
CA HIS A 8 93.78 -14.90 32.81
C HIS A 8 92.96 -13.63 33.16
N PRO A 9 93.09 -13.09 34.40
CA PRO A 9 92.43 -11.86 34.86
C PRO A 9 93.42 -10.67 34.99
N GLY A 10 92.89 -9.48 35.34
CA GLY A 10 93.64 -8.26 35.70
C GLY A 10 93.18 -7.04 34.88
N GLU A 11 92.20 -6.26 35.33
CA GLU A 11 92.29 -5.13 36.29
C GLU A 11 92.97 -3.86 35.74
N GLY A 12 92.28 -2.72 35.82
CA GLY A 12 92.72 -1.46 35.20
C GLY A 12 91.79 -0.25 35.40
N GLN A 13 91.49 0.08 36.67
CA GLN A 13 91.02 1.37 37.20
C GLN A 13 89.83 2.13 36.54
N LEU A 14 88.75 2.34 37.31
CA LEU A 14 87.72 3.34 36.98
C LEU A 14 88.25 4.78 37.11
N GLY A 15 88.02 5.60 36.08
CA GLY A 15 87.96 7.06 36.19
C GLY A 15 86.52 7.55 36.00
N LEU A 16 86.02 8.41 36.90
CA LEU A 16 84.69 9.02 36.75
C LEU A 16 84.71 10.18 35.73
N PRO A 17 83.67 10.28 34.87
CA PRO A 17 83.17 11.54 34.34
C PRO A 17 81.91 12.00 35.12
N PRO A 18 81.47 13.26 34.96
CA PRO A 18 80.78 14.00 36.04
C PRO A 18 79.24 13.88 36.05
N GLN A 19 78.67 14.35 37.16
CA GLN A 19 77.24 14.62 37.35
C GLN A 19 76.68 15.49 36.22
N GLY A 20 75.69 14.97 35.48
CA GLY A 20 74.91 15.70 34.48
C GLY A 20 73.42 15.59 34.77
N LEU A 21 72.70 16.71 34.78
CA LEU A 21 71.28 16.75 35.13
C LEU A 21 70.41 15.88 34.22
N LEU A 22 69.56 15.04 34.82
CA LEU A 22 68.41 14.47 34.13
C LEU A 22 67.26 15.51 34.15
N SER A 23 67.01 16.18 33.02
CA SER A 23 65.78 16.96 32.80
C SER A 23 64.90 16.27 31.75
N PRO A 24 63.68 15.84 32.11
CA PRO A 24 62.72 15.31 31.15
C PRO A 24 62.04 16.47 30.42
N GLN A 25 62.66 16.98 29.36
CA GLN A 25 62.03 17.92 28.42
C GLN A 25 61.99 17.33 27.01
N GLY A 26 61.25 16.23 26.87
CA GLY A 26 60.61 15.93 25.59
C GLY A 26 59.47 16.94 25.39
N PRO A 27 59.29 17.53 24.20
CA PRO A 27 58.17 18.43 23.95
C PRO A 27 56.86 17.66 24.13
N GLN A 28 56.00 18.13 25.04
CA GLN A 28 54.60 17.68 25.06
C GLN A 28 53.94 18.17 23.77
N ALA A 29 53.89 17.29 22.77
CA ALA A 29 53.18 17.52 21.54
C ALA A 29 51.67 17.53 21.84
N SER A 30 51.15 18.71 22.21
CA SER A 30 49.72 19.00 22.24
C SER A 30 49.22 19.05 20.79
N GLY A 31 49.10 17.87 20.19
CA GLY A 31 48.66 17.68 18.81
C GLY A 31 47.21 18.10 18.67
N THR A 32 46.98 19.29 18.10
CA THR A 32 45.63 19.74 17.76
C THR A 32 45.18 19.02 16.49
N CYS A 33 44.30 18.02 16.63
CA CYS A 33 43.71 17.35 15.47
C CYS A 33 42.73 18.29 14.75
N LEU A 34 43.11 18.79 13.57
CA LEU A 34 42.23 19.56 12.71
C LEU A 34 41.29 18.62 11.96
N LEU A 35 39.99 18.69 12.27
CA LEU A 35 38.95 18.00 11.50
C LEU A 35 38.76 18.74 10.17
N SER A 36 39.25 18.14 9.08
CA SER A 36 38.92 18.62 7.73
C SER A 36 37.43 18.42 7.43
N SER A 37 36.80 19.34 6.71
CA SER A 37 35.41 19.22 6.28
C SER A 37 35.30 19.33 4.77
N GLY A 38 34.71 18.31 4.13
CA GLY A 38 34.38 18.31 2.71
C GLY A 38 33.06 19.01 2.46
N VAL A 39 33.05 20.07 1.64
CA VAL A 39 31.82 20.62 1.07
C VAL A 39 31.48 19.87 -0.21
N GLY A 40 30.32 19.24 -0.24
CA GLY A 40 29.90 18.44 -1.40
C GLY A 40 29.49 19.28 -2.61
N SER A 41 29.15 18.57 -3.67
CA SER A 41 28.65 19.14 -4.92
C SER A 41 27.30 19.86 -4.71
N ALA A 42 26.98 20.81 -5.59
CA ALA A 42 25.63 21.35 -5.66
C ALA A 42 24.61 20.19 -5.85
N PRO A 43 23.48 20.15 -5.12
CA PRO A 43 22.51 19.08 -5.27
C PRO A 43 21.89 19.10 -6.67
N HIS A 44 21.82 17.93 -7.30
CA HIS A 44 21.04 17.74 -8.51
C HIS A 44 19.62 17.35 -8.11
N VAL A 45 18.62 18.14 -8.54
CA VAL A 45 17.21 17.88 -8.25
C VAL A 45 16.47 17.64 -9.55
N HIS A 46 15.77 16.52 -9.64
CA HIS A 46 15.02 16.13 -10.84
C HIS A 46 13.68 15.48 -10.51
N MET A 47 12.71 15.71 -11.40
CA MET A 47 11.40 15.06 -11.34
C MET A 47 11.51 13.61 -11.82
N ARG A 48 10.93 12.67 -11.07
CA ARG A 48 10.81 11.25 -11.48
C ARG A 48 9.48 10.97 -12.19
N GLY A 49 8.40 11.61 -11.76
CA GLY A 49 7.07 11.48 -12.37
C GLY A 49 5.93 11.45 -11.35
N PRO A 50 4.69 11.19 -11.79
CA PRO A 50 3.53 11.08 -10.91
C PRO A 50 3.60 9.86 -9.99
N GLU A 51 3.33 10.05 -8.69
CA GLU A 51 3.33 8.97 -7.70
C GLU A 51 2.51 9.35 -6.46
N ASP A 52 1.81 8.41 -5.83
CA ASP A 52 0.97 8.59 -4.63
C ASP A 52 0.02 9.81 -4.68
N GLY A 53 -0.53 10.10 -5.87
CA GLY A 53 -1.42 11.24 -6.10
C GLY A 53 -0.72 12.61 -6.24
N GLY A 54 0.62 12.63 -6.17
CA GLY A 54 1.46 13.81 -6.36
C GLY A 54 2.53 13.59 -7.43
N ILE A 55 3.65 14.31 -7.30
CA ILE A 55 4.85 14.20 -8.14
C ILE A 55 6.04 13.81 -7.25
N ARG A 56 6.75 12.71 -7.59
CA ARG A 56 8.03 12.38 -6.95
C ARG A 56 9.16 13.23 -7.54
N VAL A 57 9.92 13.87 -6.67
CA VAL A 57 11.22 14.49 -6.94
C VAL A 57 12.33 13.72 -6.22
N LEU A 58 13.53 13.70 -6.81
CA LEU A 58 14.74 13.13 -6.23
C LEU A 58 15.81 14.22 -6.17
N CYS A 59 16.60 14.21 -5.10
CA CYS A 59 17.77 15.05 -4.87
C CYS A 59 18.99 14.14 -4.68
N SER A 60 20.08 14.40 -5.40
CA SER A 60 21.35 13.66 -5.28
C SER A 60 22.55 14.62 -5.16
N SER A 61 23.53 14.27 -4.33
CA SER A 61 24.77 15.04 -4.15
C SER A 61 25.87 14.17 -3.55
N GLY A 62 27.15 14.47 -3.83
CA GLY A 62 28.30 13.71 -3.33
C GLY A 62 29.44 14.60 -2.82
N GLY A 63 30.45 13.98 -2.22
CA GLY A 63 31.66 14.67 -1.74
C GLY A 63 31.52 15.34 -0.36
N TRP A 64 30.54 14.96 0.45
CA TRP A 64 30.31 15.55 1.78
C TRP A 64 31.18 14.89 2.83
N PHE A 65 31.83 15.67 3.71
CA PHE A 65 32.42 15.13 4.92
C PHE A 65 32.33 16.09 6.11
N PRO A 66 31.84 15.64 7.28
CA PRO A 66 31.31 14.31 7.58
C PRO A 66 29.88 14.15 7.02
N LYS A 67 29.14 13.17 7.53
CA LYS A 67 27.75 12.90 7.18
C LYS A 67 26.88 14.19 7.21
N PRO A 68 26.30 14.62 6.08
CA PRO A 68 25.54 15.86 6.01
C PRO A 68 24.10 15.69 6.52
N ARG A 69 23.43 16.82 6.75
CA ARG A 69 21.98 16.90 6.99
C ARG A 69 21.27 17.28 5.70
N VAL A 70 20.20 16.57 5.37
CA VAL A 70 19.32 16.90 4.24
C VAL A 70 18.04 17.56 4.76
N GLN A 71 17.49 18.51 4.01
CA GLN A 71 16.21 19.14 4.31
C GLN A 71 15.50 19.54 3.02
N TRP A 72 14.26 19.07 2.84
CA TRP A 72 13.36 19.63 1.84
C TRP A 72 12.60 20.84 2.39
N SER A 73 12.39 21.87 1.56
CA SER A 73 11.51 23.00 1.84
C SER A 73 10.71 23.42 0.61
N GLY A 74 9.51 23.97 0.82
CA GLY A 74 8.72 24.61 -0.24
C GLY A 74 8.98 26.12 -0.34
N MET A 75 8.27 26.81 -1.25
CA MET A 75 8.46 28.25 -1.51
C MET A 75 8.40 29.16 -0.27
N ALA A 76 7.54 28.85 0.71
CA ALA A 76 7.40 29.63 1.93
C ALA A 76 8.45 29.27 3.01
N GLY A 77 9.48 28.48 2.68
CA GLY A 77 10.48 28.00 3.63
C GLY A 77 9.98 26.91 4.58
N MET A 78 8.72 26.48 4.46
CA MET A 78 8.15 25.40 5.26
C MET A 78 8.88 24.07 4.98
N LYS A 79 9.25 23.37 6.06
CA LYS A 79 9.93 22.07 5.98
C LYS A 79 8.98 21.01 5.44
N LEU A 80 9.43 20.27 4.43
CA LEU A 80 8.71 19.14 3.85
C LEU A 80 9.36 17.83 4.29
N PRO A 81 8.58 16.76 4.55
CA PRO A 81 9.12 15.46 4.94
C PRO A 81 9.70 14.71 3.73
N SER A 82 10.89 14.14 3.87
CA SER A 82 11.44 13.18 2.90
C SER A 82 10.56 11.92 2.88
N LEU A 83 10.24 11.41 1.68
CA LEU A 83 9.62 10.08 1.50
C LEU A 83 10.67 8.96 1.59
N SER A 84 11.91 9.24 1.15
CA SER A 84 13.06 8.38 1.43
C SER A 84 14.32 9.22 1.55
N GLU A 85 15.29 8.74 2.32
CA GLU A 85 16.63 9.30 2.40
C GLU A 85 17.63 8.16 2.60
N SER A 86 18.65 8.10 1.74
CA SER A 86 19.80 7.21 1.87
C SER A 86 21.07 8.05 1.84
N GLN A 87 22.06 7.62 2.63
CA GLN A 87 23.38 8.23 2.61
C GLN A 87 24.42 7.12 2.68
N THR A 88 25.26 7.03 1.65
CA THR A 88 26.33 6.03 1.50
C THR A 88 27.68 6.71 1.62
N GLN A 89 28.69 5.97 2.08
CA GLN A 89 30.06 6.46 2.20
C GLN A 89 30.95 5.72 1.20
N ASP A 90 31.80 6.45 0.47
CA ASP A 90 32.75 5.88 -0.48
C ASP A 90 34.09 5.49 0.16
N GLY A 91 35.01 4.97 -0.65
CA GLY A 91 36.34 4.53 -0.20
C GLY A 91 37.25 5.66 0.29
N ASP A 92 36.99 6.90 -0.11
CA ASP A 92 37.69 8.10 0.36
C ASP A 92 37.06 8.67 1.65
N GLY A 93 36.00 8.01 2.14
CA GLY A 93 35.27 8.41 3.34
C GLY A 93 34.26 9.53 3.11
N LEU A 94 34.00 9.94 1.86
CA LEU A 94 33.05 10.99 1.53
C LEU A 94 31.63 10.42 1.42
N PHE A 95 30.63 11.22 1.76
CA PHE A 95 29.23 10.84 1.73
C PHE A 95 28.57 11.25 0.42
N HIS A 96 27.87 10.29 -0.18
CA HIS A 96 26.84 10.51 -1.19
C HIS A 96 25.46 10.48 -0.54
N VAL A 97 24.56 11.31 -1.04
CA VAL A 97 23.20 11.52 -0.55
C VAL A 97 22.23 11.26 -1.70
N GLU A 98 21.20 10.45 -1.46
CA GLU A 98 19.97 10.50 -2.25
C GLU A 98 18.77 10.71 -1.31
N ALA A 99 17.93 11.69 -1.62
CA ALA A 99 16.70 11.95 -0.86
C ALA A 99 15.54 12.20 -1.82
N SER A 100 14.36 11.66 -1.52
CA SER A 100 13.15 11.85 -2.33
C SER A 100 12.01 12.46 -1.53
N LEU A 101 11.10 13.11 -2.24
CA LEU A 101 9.89 13.76 -1.72
C LEU A 101 8.77 13.54 -2.74
N VAL A 102 7.54 13.33 -2.27
CA VAL A 102 6.34 13.41 -3.11
C VAL A 102 5.58 14.68 -2.74
N VAL A 103 5.30 15.51 -3.74
CA VAL A 103 4.55 16.76 -3.59
C VAL A 103 3.14 16.53 -4.11
N THR A 104 2.14 16.62 -3.24
CA THR A 104 0.71 16.44 -3.58
C THR A 104 -0.03 17.76 -3.76
N ASP A 105 0.41 18.83 -3.12
CA ASP A 105 -0.16 20.18 -3.27
C ASP A 105 0.32 20.83 -4.57
N SER A 106 -0.60 20.99 -5.52
CA SER A 106 -0.32 21.60 -6.82
C SER A 106 -0.01 23.10 -6.76
N SER A 107 -0.26 23.75 -5.61
CA SER A 107 0.11 25.16 -5.35
C SER A 107 1.51 25.33 -4.75
N ALA A 108 2.21 24.23 -4.43
CA ALA A 108 3.53 24.27 -3.79
C ALA A 108 4.61 24.99 -4.62
N GLY A 109 4.46 25.04 -5.95
CA GLY A 109 5.33 25.78 -6.87
C GLY A 109 6.76 25.21 -6.90
N ASN A 110 7.72 25.89 -6.26
CA ASN A 110 9.09 25.40 -6.14
C ASN A 110 9.27 24.56 -4.88
N VAL A 111 10.01 23.47 -5.01
CA VAL A 111 10.61 22.73 -3.88
C VAL A 111 12.14 22.77 -3.95
N THR A 112 12.76 22.95 -2.80
CA THR A 112 14.19 23.12 -2.62
C THR A 112 14.75 21.96 -1.78
N CYS A 113 15.82 21.35 -2.27
CA CYS A 113 16.66 20.46 -1.49
C CYS A 113 17.83 21.26 -0.93
N SER A 114 17.96 21.28 0.41
CA SER A 114 19.13 21.77 1.14
C SER A 114 19.95 20.57 1.62
N ILE A 115 21.27 20.67 1.49
CA ILE A 115 22.22 19.77 2.12
C ILE A 115 23.24 20.62 2.88
N GLN A 116 23.37 20.36 4.18
CA GLN A 116 24.20 21.14 5.09
C GLN A 116 25.30 20.27 5.73
N ASN A 117 26.54 20.77 5.70
CA ASN A 117 27.66 20.22 6.44
C ASN A 117 27.50 20.57 7.94
N THR A 118 27.47 19.54 8.79
CA THR A 118 27.19 19.67 10.22
C THR A 118 28.36 20.23 11.05
N LEU A 119 29.60 20.19 10.54
CA LEU A 119 30.77 20.78 11.21
C LEU A 119 31.05 22.21 10.75
N SER A 120 31.01 22.47 9.44
CA SER A 120 31.35 23.79 8.88
C SER A 120 30.15 24.72 8.73
N GLY A 121 28.93 24.23 8.92
CA GLY A 121 27.67 24.97 8.75
C GLY A 121 27.33 25.28 7.29
N GLN A 122 28.25 25.04 6.34
CA GLN A 122 28.08 25.33 4.92
C GLN A 122 26.91 24.55 4.32
N GLU A 123 26.08 25.24 3.55
CA GLU A 123 24.89 24.71 2.92
C GLU A 123 25.01 24.79 1.39
N ARG A 124 24.54 23.76 0.69
CA ARG A 124 24.30 23.79 -0.75
C ARG A 124 22.82 23.55 -1.00
N VAL A 125 22.21 24.40 -1.81
CA VAL A 125 20.78 24.34 -2.14
C VAL A 125 20.58 24.17 -3.64
N SER A 126 19.48 23.53 -4.01
CA SER A 126 19.02 23.39 -5.39
C SER A 126 17.51 23.24 -5.41
N ALA A 127 16.85 23.84 -6.39
CA ALA A 127 15.39 23.91 -6.44
C ALA A 127 14.84 23.52 -7.81
N VAL A 128 13.64 22.95 -7.82
CA VAL A 128 12.89 22.62 -9.03
C VAL A 128 11.49 23.21 -8.95
N PHE A 129 11.03 23.78 -10.06
CA PHE A 129 9.63 24.19 -10.22
C PHE A 129 8.78 22.99 -10.61
N LEU A 130 7.64 22.82 -9.95
CA LEU A 130 6.63 21.80 -10.25
C LEU A 130 5.39 22.49 -10.82
N PRO A 131 5.23 22.55 -12.16
CA PRO A 131 4.07 23.20 -12.75
C PRO A 131 2.79 22.42 -12.44
N GLU A 132 1.71 23.14 -12.14
CA GLU A 132 0.40 22.56 -11.75
C GLU A 132 -0.12 21.50 -12.75
N ALA A 133 0.23 21.63 -14.03
CA ALA A 133 -0.14 20.71 -15.10
C ALA A 133 0.42 19.27 -14.94
N PHE A 134 1.47 19.06 -14.14
CA PHE A 134 2.05 17.74 -13.89
C PHE A 134 1.38 16.97 -12.73
N PHE A 135 0.51 17.62 -11.95
CA PHE A 135 -0.16 16.99 -10.82
C PHE A 135 -1.33 16.11 -11.30
N PRO A 136 -1.52 14.90 -10.75
CA PRO A 136 -2.65 14.03 -11.08
C PRO A 136 -4.01 14.67 -10.75
N ARG A 137 -4.65 15.29 -11.75
CA ARG A 137 -6.00 15.86 -11.59
C ARG A 137 -7.03 14.73 -11.42
N THR A 138 -7.36 14.42 -10.16
CA THR A 138 -8.49 13.58 -9.80
C THR A 138 -9.78 14.27 -10.22
N SER A 139 -10.29 13.89 -11.40
CA SER A 139 -11.41 14.60 -12.01
C SER A 139 -12.68 14.42 -11.15
N PRO A 140 -13.33 15.49 -10.65
CA PRO A 140 -14.36 15.38 -9.61
C PRO A 140 -15.54 14.45 -9.97
N TRP A 141 -15.94 14.44 -11.24
CA TRP A 141 -16.98 13.56 -11.75
C TRP A 141 -16.63 12.06 -11.63
N LYS A 142 -15.35 11.67 -11.71
CA LYS A 142 -14.92 10.27 -11.53
C LYS A 142 -15.09 9.82 -10.07
N ALA A 143 -14.78 10.70 -9.12
CA ALA A 143 -14.99 10.42 -7.69
C ALA A 143 -16.49 10.32 -7.36
N ALA A 144 -17.32 11.22 -7.91
CA ALA A 144 -18.76 11.15 -7.77
C ALA A 144 -19.34 9.84 -8.36
N LEU A 145 -18.95 9.46 -9.59
CA LEU A 145 -19.38 8.22 -10.23
C LEU A 145 -19.01 6.97 -9.43
N ALA A 146 -17.81 6.94 -8.82
CA ALA A 146 -17.37 5.80 -8.00
C ALA A 146 -18.29 5.53 -6.80
N GLY A 147 -18.87 6.58 -6.19
CA GLY A 147 -19.88 6.44 -5.13
C GLY A 147 -21.30 6.23 -5.65
N THR A 148 -21.70 6.91 -6.72
CA THR A 148 -23.09 6.89 -7.22
C THR A 148 -23.44 5.58 -7.95
N LEU A 149 -22.53 5.02 -8.76
CA LEU A 149 -22.82 3.83 -9.57
C LEU A 149 -23.14 2.57 -8.73
N PRO A 150 -22.41 2.24 -7.65
CA PRO A 150 -22.75 1.10 -6.79
C PRO A 150 -24.11 1.26 -6.11
N VAL A 151 -24.43 2.45 -5.61
CA VAL A 151 -25.73 2.73 -4.96
C VAL A 151 -26.88 2.58 -5.95
N LEU A 152 -26.76 3.15 -7.15
CA LEU A 152 -27.76 3.00 -8.21
C LEU A 152 -27.93 1.54 -8.64
N GLY A 153 -26.83 0.79 -8.78
CA GLY A 153 -26.85 -0.64 -9.08
C GLY A 153 -27.62 -1.45 -8.02
N LEU A 154 -27.34 -1.23 -6.74
CA LEU A 154 -28.05 -1.89 -5.63
C LEU A 154 -29.55 -1.56 -5.61
N LEU A 155 -29.94 -0.32 -5.88
CA LEU A 155 -31.34 0.09 -5.97
C LEU A 155 -32.07 -0.63 -7.13
N LEU A 156 -31.46 -0.68 -8.31
CA LEU A 156 -32.04 -1.36 -9.49
C LEU A 156 -32.17 -2.88 -9.26
N ILE A 157 -31.19 -3.51 -8.61
CA ILE A 157 -31.24 -4.93 -8.21
C ILE A 157 -32.36 -5.16 -7.20
N GLY A 158 -32.49 -4.29 -6.19
CA GLY A 158 -33.55 -4.36 -5.17
C GLY A 158 -34.97 -4.26 -5.77
N ILE A 159 -35.20 -3.30 -6.66
CA ILE A 159 -36.48 -3.12 -7.37
C ILE A 159 -36.79 -4.34 -8.24
N SER A 160 -35.81 -4.82 -9.01
CA SER A 160 -35.97 -5.99 -9.88
C SER A 160 -36.29 -7.26 -9.06
N TYR A 161 -35.62 -7.46 -7.93
CA TYR A 161 -35.87 -8.57 -7.03
C TYR A 161 -37.26 -8.50 -6.36
N ALA A 162 -37.71 -7.31 -5.95
CA ALA A 162 -39.05 -7.10 -5.40
C ALA A 162 -40.14 -7.43 -6.44
N GLY A 163 -40.02 -6.88 -7.65
CA GLY A 163 -40.95 -7.17 -8.75
C GLY A 163 -41.00 -8.64 -9.13
N TRP A 164 -39.85 -9.32 -9.18
CA TRP A 164 -39.79 -10.76 -9.45
C TRP A 164 -40.42 -11.60 -8.32
N ARG A 165 -40.25 -11.19 -7.05
CA ARG A 165 -40.93 -11.84 -5.91
C ARG A 165 -42.45 -11.74 -6.01
N GLU A 166 -42.98 -10.58 -6.37
CA GLU A 166 -44.43 -10.39 -6.55
C GLU A 166 -44.97 -11.19 -7.72
N HIS A 167 -44.27 -11.19 -8.87
CA HIS A 167 -44.66 -11.97 -10.04
C HIS A 167 -44.78 -13.46 -9.67
N LYS A 168 -43.75 -14.00 -9.02
CA LYS A 168 -43.69 -15.41 -8.60
C LYS A 168 -44.73 -15.76 -7.52
N ALA A 169 -45.17 -14.80 -6.71
CA ALA A 169 -46.28 -14.98 -5.78
C ALA A 169 -47.63 -15.09 -6.53
N LYS A 170 -47.92 -14.13 -7.43
CA LYS A 170 -49.13 -14.10 -8.26
C LYS A 170 -49.25 -15.34 -9.15
N GLU A 171 -48.14 -15.81 -9.74
CA GLU A 171 -48.11 -17.04 -10.52
C GLU A 171 -48.48 -18.28 -9.69
N ARG A 172 -48.01 -18.39 -8.44
CA ARG A 172 -48.41 -19.51 -7.57
C ARG A 172 -49.89 -19.48 -7.24
N GLU A 173 -50.45 -18.32 -6.90
CA GLU A 173 -51.90 -18.19 -6.64
C GLU A 173 -52.75 -18.59 -7.86
N VAL A 174 -52.33 -18.20 -9.07
CA VAL A 174 -52.98 -18.59 -10.33
C VAL A 174 -52.85 -20.09 -10.58
N MET A 175 -51.69 -20.69 -10.30
CA MET A 175 -51.48 -22.14 -10.48
C MET A 175 -52.30 -22.96 -9.47
N GLU A 176 -52.40 -22.54 -8.20
CA GLU A 176 -53.26 -23.23 -7.22
C GLU A 176 -54.75 -23.10 -7.59
N ARG A 177 -55.24 -21.91 -7.99
CA ARG A 177 -56.63 -21.78 -8.47
C ARG A 177 -56.91 -22.61 -9.72
N LYS A 178 -55.95 -22.78 -10.63
CA LYS A 178 -56.10 -23.68 -11.80
C LYS A 178 -56.21 -25.14 -11.38
N LYS A 179 -55.41 -25.61 -10.40
CA LYS A 179 -55.53 -26.97 -9.86
C LYS A 179 -56.89 -27.19 -9.19
N GLU A 180 -57.31 -26.26 -8.33
CA GLU A 180 -58.59 -26.34 -7.61
C GLU A 180 -59.79 -26.38 -8.55
N SER A 181 -59.79 -25.58 -9.63
CA SER A 181 -60.82 -25.64 -10.67
C SER A 181 -60.81 -27.00 -11.37
N HIS A 182 -59.64 -27.46 -11.83
CA HIS A 182 -59.51 -28.74 -12.53
C HIS A 182 -59.95 -29.95 -11.68
N GLU A 183 -59.65 -29.94 -10.38
CA GLU A 183 -60.11 -30.97 -9.44
C GLU A 183 -61.63 -30.92 -9.24
N LYS A 184 -62.21 -29.72 -9.09
CA LYS A 184 -63.67 -29.52 -8.99
C LYS A 184 -64.40 -29.96 -10.26
N ASP A 185 -63.85 -29.69 -11.43
CA ASP A 185 -64.44 -30.07 -12.71
C ASP A 185 -64.34 -31.59 -12.94
N LYS A 186 -63.22 -32.23 -12.55
CA LYS A 186 -63.09 -33.69 -12.53
C LYS A 186 -64.10 -34.35 -11.60
N MET A 187 -64.21 -33.89 -10.36
CA MET A 187 -65.19 -34.43 -9.39
C MET A 187 -66.64 -34.20 -9.84
N ARG A 188 -66.93 -33.10 -10.54
CA ARG A 188 -68.24 -32.87 -11.16
C ARG A 188 -68.53 -33.92 -12.23
N GLY A 189 -67.60 -34.14 -13.17
CA GLY A 189 -67.77 -35.14 -14.23
C GLY A 189 -67.89 -36.57 -13.71
N GLU A 190 -67.10 -36.94 -12.69
CA GLU A 190 -67.24 -38.25 -12.02
C GLU A 190 -68.60 -38.40 -11.35
N LYS A 191 -69.11 -37.35 -10.67
CA LYS A 191 -70.44 -37.37 -10.06
C LYS A 191 -71.57 -37.45 -11.10
N GLU A 192 -71.42 -36.78 -12.24
CA GLU A 192 -72.38 -36.79 -13.34
C GLU A 192 -72.49 -38.19 -13.95
N GLN A 193 -71.36 -38.86 -14.23
CA GLN A 193 -71.33 -40.26 -14.68
C GLN A 193 -71.94 -41.22 -13.65
N VAL A 194 -71.65 -41.05 -12.35
CA VAL A 194 -72.25 -41.89 -11.28
C VAL A 194 -73.77 -41.68 -11.19
N LEU A 195 -74.27 -40.48 -11.46
CA LEU A 195 -75.70 -40.20 -11.48
C LEU A 195 -76.37 -40.85 -12.70
N GLU A 196 -75.79 -40.73 -13.88
CA GLU A 196 -76.26 -41.38 -15.12
C GLU A 196 -76.32 -42.91 -14.98
N VAL A 197 -75.26 -43.54 -14.46
CA VAL A 197 -75.23 -44.99 -14.19
C VAL A 197 -76.31 -45.40 -13.18
N LYS A 198 -76.58 -44.57 -12.15
CA LYS A 198 -77.63 -44.84 -11.17
C LYS A 198 -79.04 -44.75 -11.77
N GLU A 199 -79.28 -43.78 -12.66
CA GLU A 199 -80.57 -43.64 -13.35
C GLU A 199 -80.81 -44.81 -14.30
N ASN A 200 -79.80 -45.20 -15.10
CA ASN A 200 -79.86 -46.37 -15.98
C ASN A 200 -80.13 -47.67 -15.19
N LEU A 201 -79.38 -47.92 -14.10
CA LEU A 201 -79.58 -49.11 -13.26
C LEU A 201 -80.98 -49.16 -12.61
N LYS A 202 -81.57 -48.00 -12.29
CA LYS A 202 -82.94 -47.93 -11.75
C LYS A 202 -83.98 -48.28 -12.82
N ALA A 203 -83.79 -47.80 -14.05
CA ALA A 203 -84.66 -48.13 -15.17
C ALA A 203 -84.61 -49.64 -15.51
N ASP A 204 -83.42 -50.24 -15.52
CA ASP A 204 -83.25 -51.69 -15.71
C ASP A 204 -83.95 -52.50 -14.61
N LEU A 205 -83.83 -52.08 -13.34
CA LEU A 205 -84.48 -52.76 -12.22
C LEU A 205 -86.01 -52.66 -12.28
N GLU A 206 -86.55 -51.50 -12.65
CA GLU A 206 -88.00 -51.32 -12.86
C GLU A 206 -88.51 -52.16 -14.04
N TYR A 207 -87.74 -52.25 -15.13
CA TYR A 207 -88.06 -53.11 -16.28
C TYR A 207 -88.12 -54.60 -15.90
N VAL A 208 -87.12 -55.12 -15.18
CA VAL A 208 -87.09 -56.52 -14.71
C VAL A 208 -88.22 -56.81 -13.71
N PHE A 209 -88.58 -55.85 -12.87
CA PHE A 209 -89.73 -56.01 -11.98
C PHE A 209 -91.04 -56.09 -12.77
N LEU A 210 -91.21 -55.30 -13.83
CA LEU A 210 -92.40 -55.35 -14.68
C LEU A 210 -92.49 -56.64 -15.52
N SER A 211 -91.37 -57.18 -16.03
CA SER A 211 -91.40 -58.45 -16.77
C SER A 211 -91.82 -59.61 -15.88
N ASN A 212 -91.21 -59.74 -14.69
CA ASN A 212 -91.44 -60.90 -13.83
C ASN A 212 -92.87 -60.95 -13.25
N ASN A 213 -93.56 -59.81 -13.11
CA ASN A 213 -94.97 -59.75 -12.69
C ASN A 213 -95.96 -59.93 -13.86
N SER A 214 -95.49 -60.24 -15.08
CA SER A 214 -96.34 -60.48 -16.26
C SER A 214 -96.42 -61.94 -16.70
N GLU A 215 -95.77 -62.84 -15.96
CA GLU A 215 -95.65 -64.29 -16.28
C GLU A 215 -96.31 -65.21 -15.23
N ASP A 216 -97.02 -64.64 -14.23
CA ASP A 216 -97.92 -65.31 -13.25
C ASP A 216 -99.41 -64.97 -13.54
#